data_AF-A0A955TH37-F1
#
_entry.id   AF-A0A955TH37-F1
#
_cell.length_a   1.000
_cell.length_b   1.000
_cell.length_c   1.000
_cell.angle_alpha   90.00
_cell.angle_beta   90.00
_cell.angle_gamma   90.00
#
_symmetry.space_group_name_H-M   'P 1'
#
loop_
_entity.id
_entity.type
_entity.pdbx_description
1 polymer ?
#
loop_
_entity_poly.entity_id
_entity_poly.type
_entity_poly.pdbx_seq_one_letter_code
_entity_poly.pdbx_strand_id
1 'polypeptide(L)'
;MNMSFAKRVLCAMFVSIFLQSGLPAQALIPDETTTITLDQAVHFLGTDGSDVVADPGEYSVEPAEEWLRLIPGTERRDALLIEAQQGTHEVKVEIPIVISTPGSEPGELDVHVVQLLNPDGTSMVATGTYSGIQSRGLFNAAKKTADRAKAAAEAARRVAARKAAAARTAALRAKQAAEQAAEAAAAKAQELARQTAQFAKVQACKIQVSAIRGGLKAGQAAESLMKQVAAILPVARQRQGSLQNRLNQDQAYREQIVNTMVSGINANKYVIPEMNRIQANLNHPANRSKFMDILFSPTMICENSIADFDNALIQAGLAP
;
A
#
# COMPACT_ATOMS: atom_id res chain seq x y z
N MET A 1 -35.38 28.48 -37.04
CA MET A 1 -35.41 29.77 -36.32
C MET A 1 -33.97 30.19 -36.06
N ASN A 2 -33.42 31.03 -36.95
CA ASN A 2 -32.04 31.52 -36.91
C ASN A 2 -32.03 32.91 -36.27
N MET A 3 -31.51 33.05 -35.05
CA MET A 3 -31.26 34.36 -34.45
C MET A 3 -29.84 34.83 -34.78
N SER A 4 -29.84 35.88 -35.59
CA SER A 4 -28.79 36.77 -36.09
C SER A 4 -27.57 36.99 -35.18
N PHE A 5 -26.40 36.68 -35.77
CA PHE A 5 -25.03 36.94 -35.31
C PHE A 5 -24.66 38.45 -35.29
N ALA A 6 -25.49 39.32 -35.86
CA ALA A 6 -25.15 40.73 -36.12
C ALA A 6 -25.31 41.68 -34.92
N LYS A 7 -26.01 41.27 -33.84
CA LYS A 7 -26.25 42.15 -32.67
C LYS A 7 -25.20 42.08 -31.57
N ARG A 8 -24.22 41.18 -31.63
CA ARG A 8 -23.19 41.02 -30.58
C ARG A 8 -21.91 41.81 -30.83
N VAL A 9 -21.67 42.29 -32.04
CA VAL A 9 -20.42 43.00 -32.39
C VAL A 9 -20.53 44.51 -32.14
N LEU A 10 -21.73 45.09 -32.11
CA LEU A 10 -21.91 46.55 -32.08
C LEU A 10 -21.93 47.17 -30.66
N CYS A 11 -22.05 46.39 -29.58
CA CYS A 11 -22.08 46.91 -28.20
C CYS A 11 -20.74 46.91 -27.47
N ALA A 12 -19.67 46.35 -28.06
CA ALA A 12 -18.37 46.24 -27.38
C ALA A 12 -17.39 47.39 -27.69
N MET A 13 -17.75 48.35 -28.54
CA MET A 13 -16.81 49.37 -29.06
C MET A 13 -17.03 50.79 -28.51
N PHE A 14 -17.94 51.02 -27.55
CA PHE A 14 -18.38 52.39 -27.21
C PHE A 14 -18.36 52.81 -25.73
N VAL A 15 -17.73 52.07 -24.80
CA VAL A 15 -17.90 52.33 -23.35
C VAL A 15 -16.62 52.65 -22.54
N SER A 16 -15.43 52.81 -23.12
CA SER A 16 -14.24 53.09 -22.27
C SER A 16 -13.26 54.14 -22.79
N ILE A 17 -13.77 55.21 -23.41
CA ILE A 17 -12.97 56.40 -23.80
C ILE A 17 -12.88 57.45 -22.66
N PHE A 18 -13.32 57.15 -21.42
CA PHE A 18 -13.37 58.16 -20.33
C PHE A 18 -12.85 57.65 -18.97
N LEU A 19 -11.55 57.39 -18.86
CA LEU A 19 -10.83 57.55 -17.58
C LEU A 19 -9.51 58.26 -17.89
N GLN A 20 -9.54 59.60 -17.95
CA GLN A 20 -9.08 60.44 -16.83
C GLN A 20 -7.64 60.14 -16.43
N SER A 21 -6.72 60.65 -17.25
CA SER A 21 -5.33 60.94 -16.90
C SER A 21 -5.26 62.09 -15.89
N GLY A 22 -5.67 61.81 -14.66
CA GLY A 22 -5.41 62.63 -13.49
C GLY A 22 -4.43 61.90 -12.58
N LEU A 23 -3.16 61.79 -12.99
CA LEU A 23 -2.12 61.36 -12.06
C LEU A 23 -1.98 62.47 -11.02
N PRO A 24 -2.29 62.22 -9.73
CA PRO A 24 -1.85 63.15 -8.69
C PRO A 24 -0.33 63.16 -8.76
N ALA A 25 0.26 64.33 -9.01
CA ALA A 25 1.64 64.57 -8.65
C ALA A 25 1.71 64.48 -7.13
N GLN A 26 1.79 63.25 -6.61
CA GLN A 26 2.13 63.00 -5.23
C GLN A 26 3.55 63.53 -5.07
N ALA A 27 3.68 64.65 -4.37
CA ALA A 27 4.95 65.08 -3.84
C ALA A 27 5.47 63.92 -2.99
N LEU A 28 6.43 63.20 -3.55
CA LEU A 28 7.13 62.11 -2.89
C LEU A 28 7.72 62.73 -1.62
N ILE A 29 7.12 62.44 -0.46
CA ILE A 29 7.74 62.76 0.83
C ILE A 29 9.06 61.98 0.80
N PRO A 30 10.23 62.64 0.96
CA PRO A 30 11.50 61.94 0.99
C PRO A 30 11.45 60.91 2.12
N ASP A 31 11.40 59.64 1.73
CA ASP A 31 11.36 58.51 2.64
C ASP A 31 12.80 58.32 3.14
N GLU A 32 13.04 58.48 4.45
CA GLU A 32 14.38 58.46 5.06
C GLU A 32 15.13 57.13 4.82
N THR A 33 14.41 56.11 4.34
CA THR A 33 14.86 54.73 4.12
C THR A 33 15.69 54.49 2.86
N THR A 34 15.85 55.49 1.98
CA THR A 34 16.69 55.37 0.77
C THR A 34 18.00 56.14 0.85
N THR A 35 18.50 56.40 2.05
CA THR A 35 19.78 57.06 2.27
C THR A 35 20.88 56.06 2.62
N ILE A 36 22.10 56.29 2.13
CA ILE A 36 23.31 55.55 2.51
C ILE A 36 24.41 56.52 2.90
N THR A 37 25.33 56.06 3.74
CA THR A 37 26.54 56.79 4.11
C THR A 37 27.75 56.04 3.57
N LEU A 38 28.63 56.75 2.85
CA LEU A 38 29.90 56.24 2.39
C LEU A 38 31.02 56.82 3.26
N ASP A 39 31.76 55.97 3.96
CA ASP A 39 32.87 56.39 4.83
C ASP A 39 34.15 56.76 4.07
N GLN A 40 34.27 56.29 2.82
CA GLN A 40 35.43 56.46 1.96
C GLN A 40 34.97 56.68 0.51
N ALA A 41 35.85 57.21 -0.33
CA ALA A 41 35.57 57.35 -1.75
C ALA A 41 35.41 55.96 -2.39
N VAL A 42 34.35 55.78 -3.17
CA VAL A 42 34.05 54.52 -3.86
C VAL A 42 33.99 54.78 -5.36
N HIS A 43 34.75 54.00 -6.10
CA HIS A 43 34.80 54.00 -7.56
C HIS A 43 33.76 53.02 -8.11
N PHE A 44 32.73 53.54 -8.76
CA PHE A 44 31.70 52.78 -9.45
C PHE A 44 31.88 52.83 -10.97
N LEU A 45 31.23 51.90 -11.67
CA LEU A 45 31.07 51.99 -13.12
C LEU A 45 29.92 52.95 -13.46
N GLY A 46 30.13 53.88 -14.38
CA GLY A 46 29.10 54.74 -14.95
C GLY A 46 28.29 54.02 -16.04
N THR A 47 27.26 54.69 -16.56
CA THR A 47 26.35 54.12 -17.58
C THR A 47 27.02 53.84 -18.93
N ASP A 48 28.14 54.52 -19.20
CA ASP A 48 29.00 54.33 -20.37
C ASP A 48 30.21 53.43 -20.09
N GLY A 49 30.28 52.85 -18.89
CA GLY A 49 31.42 52.08 -18.40
C GLY A 49 32.63 52.93 -17.99
N SER A 50 32.48 54.26 -17.91
CA SER A 50 33.50 55.12 -17.32
C SER A 50 33.59 54.92 -15.80
N ASP A 51 34.67 55.41 -15.19
CA ASP A 51 34.84 55.36 -13.74
C ASP A 51 34.16 56.59 -13.11
N VAL A 52 33.25 56.36 -12.17
CA VAL A 52 32.50 57.39 -11.45
C VAL A 52 32.87 57.29 -9.97
N VAL A 53 33.44 58.37 -9.43
CA VAL A 53 33.86 58.42 -8.02
C VAL A 53 32.73 59.03 -7.19
N ALA A 54 32.26 58.30 -6.19
CA ALA A 54 31.41 58.82 -5.14
C ALA A 54 32.30 59.15 -3.93
N ASP A 55 32.40 60.43 -3.59
CA ASP A 55 33.14 60.91 -2.43
C ASP A 55 32.52 60.43 -1.10
N PRO A 56 33.25 60.48 0.02
CA PRO A 56 32.66 60.18 1.33
C PRO A 56 31.51 61.15 1.65
N GLY A 57 30.38 60.63 2.13
CA GLY A 57 29.21 61.45 2.45
C GLY A 57 27.89 60.69 2.51
N GLU A 58 26.80 61.44 2.69
CA GLU A 58 25.42 60.91 2.65
C GLU A 58 24.82 61.05 1.26
N TYR A 59 24.23 59.97 0.76
CA TYR A 59 23.63 59.88 -0.56
C TYR A 59 22.21 59.36 -0.46
N SER A 60 21.27 60.01 -1.16
CA SER A 60 19.97 59.41 -1.47
C SER A 60 20.09 58.55 -2.73
N VAL A 61 19.56 57.34 -2.68
CA VAL A 61 19.63 56.36 -3.77
C VAL A 61 18.27 56.22 -4.42
N GLU A 62 18.19 56.55 -5.70
CA GLU A 62 16.98 56.41 -6.51
C GLU A 62 17.21 55.39 -7.64
N PRO A 63 16.21 54.56 -7.99
CA PRO A 63 16.29 53.74 -9.20
C PRO A 63 16.17 54.62 -10.45
N ALA A 64 16.97 54.32 -11.48
CA ALA A 64 16.95 55.00 -12.77
C ALA A 64 17.06 53.99 -13.92
N GLU A 65 15.93 53.47 -14.40
CA GLU A 65 15.86 52.43 -15.45
C GLU A 65 16.76 51.22 -15.15
N GLU A 66 17.94 51.13 -15.76
CA GLU A 66 18.93 50.06 -15.58
C GLU A 66 20.10 50.46 -14.65
N TRP A 67 20.02 51.63 -14.01
CA TRP A 67 21.08 52.23 -13.22
C TRP A 67 20.58 52.64 -11.82
N LEU A 68 21.53 52.86 -10.91
CA LEU A 68 21.24 53.54 -9.65
C LEU A 68 21.70 55.00 -9.75
N ARG A 69 20.88 55.90 -9.23
CA ARG A 69 21.19 57.32 -9.12
C ARG A 69 21.54 57.64 -7.68
N LEU A 70 22.78 58.05 -7.43
CA LEU A 70 23.22 58.56 -6.13
C LEU A 70 23.15 60.08 -6.12
N ILE A 71 22.40 60.66 -5.17
CA ILE A 71 22.22 62.11 -5.05
C ILE A 71 22.93 62.56 -3.77
N PRO A 72 24.04 63.33 -3.86
CA PRO A 72 24.76 63.81 -2.68
C PRO A 72 23.93 64.86 -1.92
N GLY A 73 23.72 64.64 -0.63
CA GLY A 73 22.96 65.55 0.23
C GLY A 73 21.54 65.82 -0.28
N THR A 74 21.11 67.09 -0.28
CA THR A 74 19.75 67.49 -0.69
C THR A 74 19.67 68.07 -2.11
N GLU A 75 20.81 68.34 -2.75
CA GLU A 75 20.83 69.01 -4.06
C GLU A 75 20.86 68.00 -5.21
N ARG A 76 19.81 68.00 -6.04
CA ARG A 76 19.65 67.06 -7.17
C ARG A 76 20.57 67.32 -8.38
N ARG A 77 21.40 68.37 -8.35
CA ARG A 77 22.17 68.81 -9.53
C ARG A 77 23.37 67.92 -9.84
N ASP A 78 23.93 67.27 -8.82
CA ASP A 78 25.16 66.50 -8.93
C ASP A 78 24.91 64.99 -8.77
N ALA A 79 23.80 64.52 -9.36
CA ALA A 79 23.43 63.11 -9.27
C ALA A 79 24.40 62.23 -10.08
N LEU A 80 25.00 61.25 -9.42
CA LEU A 80 25.87 60.25 -10.03
C LEU A 80 25.04 59.08 -10.55
N LEU A 81 25.20 58.70 -11.81
CA LEU A 81 24.57 57.51 -12.38
C LEU A 81 25.57 56.36 -12.41
N ILE A 82 25.28 55.29 -11.66
CA ILE A 82 26.13 54.12 -11.52
C ILE A 82 25.45 52.87 -12.09
N GLU A 83 26.23 52.03 -12.76
CA GLU A 83 25.80 50.75 -13.33
C GLU A 83 25.33 49.82 -12.21
N ALA A 84 24.14 49.25 -12.39
CA ALA A 84 23.55 48.33 -11.44
C ALA A 84 23.06 47.07 -12.14
N GLN A 85 23.28 45.92 -11.51
CA GLN A 85 22.75 44.65 -11.96
C GLN A 85 21.33 44.47 -11.42
N GLN A 86 20.37 44.28 -12.31
CA GLN A 86 19.01 43.92 -11.93
C GLN A 86 18.95 42.48 -11.42
N GLY A 87 18.15 42.26 -10.38
CA GLY A 87 17.92 40.99 -9.74
C GLY A 87 16.53 40.91 -9.12
N THR A 88 16.31 39.87 -8.33
CA THR A 88 15.06 39.63 -7.60
C THR A 88 15.39 39.18 -6.19
N HIS A 89 14.56 39.52 -5.21
CA HIS A 89 14.70 39.10 -3.83
C HIS A 89 13.41 38.49 -3.27
N GLU A 90 13.55 37.62 -2.27
CA GLU A 90 12.42 36.96 -1.60
C GLU A 90 11.92 37.73 -0.37
N VAL A 91 12.69 38.71 0.10
CA VAL A 91 12.36 39.54 1.27
C VAL A 91 11.15 40.42 0.94
N LYS A 92 10.06 40.33 1.71
CA LYS A 92 8.94 41.25 1.56
C LYS A 92 9.30 42.58 2.19
N VAL A 93 9.39 43.62 1.38
CA VAL A 93 9.62 45.00 1.82
C VAL A 93 8.38 45.83 1.46
N GLU A 94 7.91 46.67 2.38
CA GLU A 94 6.70 47.49 2.15
C GLU A 94 7.05 48.81 1.45
N ILE A 95 8.26 49.30 1.69
CA ILE A 95 8.86 50.48 1.09
C ILE A 95 10.25 50.10 0.54
N PRO A 96 10.78 50.82 -0.46
CA PRO A 96 12.12 50.55 -0.97
C PRO A 96 13.17 50.65 0.15
N ILE A 97 14.08 49.67 0.23
CA ILE A 97 15.15 49.64 1.22
C ILE A 97 16.48 49.68 0.50
N VAL A 98 17.38 50.55 0.95
CA VAL A 98 18.77 50.58 0.45
C VAL A 98 19.71 49.99 1.49
N ILE A 99 20.62 49.15 1.03
CA ILE A 99 21.65 48.50 1.83
C ILE A 99 23.00 48.88 1.23
N SER A 100 23.88 49.43 2.06
CA SER A 100 25.28 49.69 1.74
C SER A 100 26.15 48.78 2.60
N THR A 101 26.97 47.96 1.98
CA THR A 101 27.81 46.99 2.68
C THR A 101 29.24 47.00 2.12
N PRO A 102 30.25 47.29 2.96
CA PRO A 102 31.64 47.03 2.61
C PRO A 102 31.87 45.51 2.51
N GLY A 103 32.77 45.09 1.61
CA GLY A 103 33.17 43.70 1.49
C GLY A 103 33.87 43.23 2.76
N SER A 104 33.51 42.02 3.22
CA SER A 104 33.96 41.47 4.50
C SER A 104 34.99 40.34 4.36
N GLU A 105 35.08 39.72 3.18
CA GLU A 105 36.03 38.64 2.93
C GLU A 105 37.41 39.20 2.56
N PRO A 106 38.52 38.51 2.89
CA PRO A 106 39.88 38.98 2.58
C PRO A 106 40.14 39.29 1.10
N GLY A 107 39.39 38.68 0.18
CA GLY A 107 39.46 38.95 -1.27
C GLY A 107 38.54 40.07 -1.75
N GLU A 108 37.66 40.56 -0.90
CA GLU A 108 36.63 41.56 -1.20
C GLU A 108 36.77 42.83 -0.34
N LEU A 109 37.85 42.98 0.44
CA LEU A 109 38.07 44.17 1.28
C LEU A 109 38.07 45.48 0.50
N ASP A 110 38.36 45.40 -0.81
CA ASP A 110 38.36 46.53 -1.71
C ASP A 110 36.99 46.77 -2.37
N VAL A 111 35.98 45.97 -2.08
CA VAL A 111 34.66 46.03 -2.73
C VAL A 111 33.66 46.75 -1.83
N HIS A 112 32.81 47.57 -2.43
CA HIS A 112 31.66 48.18 -1.78
C HIS A 112 30.39 47.90 -2.59
N VAL A 113 29.35 47.40 -1.92
CA VAL A 113 28.09 47.03 -2.58
C VAL A 113 26.98 47.95 -2.13
N VAL A 114 26.25 48.52 -3.09
CA VAL A 114 25.01 49.27 -2.87
C VAL A 114 23.87 48.48 -3.49
N GLN A 115 22.92 48.07 -2.66
CA GLN A 115 21.76 47.27 -3.07
C GLN A 115 20.46 48.02 -2.75
N LEU A 116 19.62 48.21 -3.75
CA LEU A 116 18.25 48.69 -3.62
C LEU A 116 17.29 47.51 -3.73
N LEU A 117 16.40 47.35 -2.76
CA LEU A 117 15.33 46.35 -2.71
C LEU A 117 13.99 47.05 -2.90
N ASN A 118 13.21 46.66 -3.90
CA ASN A 118 11.93 47.26 -4.20
C ASN A 118 10.76 46.43 -3.63
N PRO A 119 9.61 47.04 -3.29
CA PRO A 119 8.44 46.33 -2.80
C PRO A 119 7.86 45.27 -3.76
N ASP A 120 8.16 45.38 -5.05
CA ASP A 120 7.71 44.44 -6.08
C ASP A 120 8.56 43.15 -6.15
N GLY A 121 9.57 43.01 -5.28
CA GLY A 121 10.49 41.88 -5.24
C GLY A 121 11.65 42.00 -6.23
N THR A 122 11.80 43.13 -6.92
CA THR A 122 12.97 43.42 -7.76
C THR A 122 14.09 44.04 -6.93
N SER A 123 15.34 43.82 -7.35
CA SER A 123 16.51 44.43 -6.71
C SER A 123 17.45 45.04 -7.75
N MET A 124 18.19 46.06 -7.37
CA MET A 124 19.30 46.60 -8.16
C MET A 124 20.56 46.61 -7.31
N VAL A 125 21.67 46.10 -7.85
CA VAL A 125 22.94 45.98 -7.13
C VAL A 125 24.05 46.67 -7.92
N ALA A 126 24.58 47.76 -7.38
CA ALA A 126 25.80 48.37 -7.88
C ALA A 126 27.00 47.90 -7.04
N THR A 127 28.13 47.65 -7.70
CA THR A 127 29.37 47.23 -7.06
C THR A 127 30.45 48.21 -7.43
N GLY A 128 31.04 48.85 -6.42
CA GLY A 128 32.19 49.73 -6.54
C GLY A 128 33.41 49.17 -5.84
N THR A 129 34.54 49.87 -5.99
CA THR A 129 35.81 49.53 -5.34
C THR A 129 36.42 50.74 -4.63
N TYR A 130 37.14 50.54 -3.53
CA TYR A 130 37.81 51.63 -2.83
C TYR A 130 39.11 52.07 -3.53
N SER A 131 39.80 51.14 -4.20
CA SER A 131 41.08 51.40 -4.89
C SER A 131 40.93 52.00 -6.29
N GLY A 132 39.73 51.96 -6.88
CA GLY A 132 39.52 52.28 -8.29
C GLY A 132 40.11 51.25 -9.27
N ILE A 133 40.69 50.15 -8.77
CA ILE A 133 41.24 49.10 -9.61
C ILE A 133 40.11 48.18 -10.06
N GLN A 134 39.48 48.56 -11.18
CA GLN A 134 38.58 47.66 -11.87
C GLN A 134 39.40 46.56 -12.57
N SER A 135 39.16 45.29 -12.23
CA SER A 135 39.83 44.16 -12.87
C SER A 135 39.45 44.09 -14.36
N ARG A 136 40.31 44.64 -15.21
CA ARG A 136 40.17 44.65 -16.68
C ARG A 136 40.29 43.22 -17.22
N GLY A 137 39.16 42.53 -17.40
CA GLY A 137 39.04 41.39 -18.32
C GLY A 137 38.64 40.04 -17.74
N LEU A 138 38.85 39.77 -16.45
CA LEU A 138 38.51 38.45 -15.88
C LEU A 138 37.01 38.28 -15.60
N PHE A 139 36.33 39.35 -15.14
CA PHE A 139 34.91 39.28 -14.80
C PHE A 139 34.00 38.95 -15.99
N ASN A 140 34.30 39.49 -17.17
CA ASN A 140 33.51 39.22 -18.37
C ASN A 140 33.65 37.77 -18.87
N ALA A 141 34.84 37.18 -18.73
CA ALA A 141 35.06 35.78 -19.08
C ALA A 141 34.37 34.84 -18.07
N ALA A 142 34.50 35.15 -16.77
CA ALA A 142 33.83 34.41 -15.70
C ALA A 142 32.31 34.46 -15.83
N LYS A 143 31.72 35.65 -16.04
CA LYS A 143 30.27 35.84 -16.25
C LYS A 143 29.75 35.05 -17.46
N LYS A 144 30.42 35.16 -18.62
CA LYS A 144 30.08 34.35 -19.81
C LYS A 144 30.14 32.85 -19.55
N THR A 145 31.07 32.40 -18.72
CA THR A 145 31.20 30.98 -18.37
C THR A 145 30.08 30.55 -17.42
N ALA A 146 29.74 31.38 -16.43
CA ALA A 146 28.62 31.16 -15.52
C ALA A 146 27.27 31.11 -16.27
N ASP A 147 27.03 32.04 -17.21
CA ASP A 147 25.81 32.07 -18.03
C ASP A 147 25.70 30.81 -18.90
N ARG A 148 26.81 30.38 -19.52
CA ARG A 148 26.86 29.12 -20.28
C ARG A 148 26.60 27.91 -19.39
N ALA A 149 27.16 27.87 -18.19
CA ALA A 149 26.92 26.80 -17.23
C ALA A 149 25.45 26.75 -16.78
N LYS A 150 24.84 27.92 -16.51
CA LYS A 150 23.43 28.04 -16.16
C LYS A 150 22.53 27.57 -17.30
N ALA A 151 22.79 28.01 -18.54
CA ALA A 151 22.06 27.58 -19.72
C ALA A 151 22.19 26.06 -19.96
N ALA A 152 23.40 25.50 -19.79
CA ALA A 152 23.64 24.06 -19.91
C ALA A 152 22.90 23.27 -18.83
N ALA A 153 22.90 23.75 -17.58
CA ALA A 153 22.17 23.14 -16.47
C ALA A 153 20.66 23.17 -16.71
N GLU A 154 20.11 24.27 -17.21
CA GLU A 154 18.69 24.37 -17.55
C GLU A 154 18.31 23.43 -18.71
N ALA A 155 19.14 23.35 -19.75
CA ALA A 155 18.95 22.40 -20.85
C ALA A 155 18.96 20.94 -20.34
N ALA A 156 19.90 20.60 -19.46
CA ALA A 156 19.97 19.27 -18.84
C ALA A 156 18.71 18.96 -18.00
N ARG A 157 18.21 19.92 -17.21
CA ARG A 157 16.95 19.78 -16.45
C ARG A 157 15.75 19.55 -17.37
N ARG A 158 15.64 20.27 -18.49
CA ARG A 158 14.56 20.07 -19.48
C ARG A 158 14.62 18.67 -20.11
N VAL A 159 15.82 18.18 -20.44
CA VAL A 159 16.01 16.82 -20.95
C VAL A 159 15.63 15.77 -19.91
N ALA A 160 16.06 15.94 -18.65
CA ALA A 160 15.71 15.04 -17.56
C ALA A 160 14.20 15.01 -17.29
N ALA A 161 13.52 16.17 -17.29
CA ALA A 161 12.08 16.27 -17.13
C ALA A 161 11.31 15.54 -18.25
N ARG A 162 11.74 15.69 -19.51
CA ARG A 162 11.15 14.96 -20.65
C ARG A 162 11.32 13.45 -20.52
N LYS A 163 12.51 12.98 -20.12
CA LYS A 163 12.76 11.56 -19.87
C LYS A 163 11.90 11.00 -18.73
N ALA A 164 11.76 11.75 -17.63
CA ALA A 164 10.90 11.37 -16.52
C ALA A 164 9.42 11.28 -16.94
N ALA A 165 8.92 12.24 -17.73
CA ALA A 165 7.56 12.20 -18.26
C ALA A 165 7.33 10.99 -19.19
N ALA A 166 8.28 10.70 -20.09
CA ALA A 166 8.21 9.52 -20.96
C ALA A 166 8.19 8.21 -20.16
N ALA A 167 9.01 8.09 -19.12
CA ALA A 167 9.05 6.92 -18.23
C ALA A 167 7.72 6.72 -17.48
N ARG A 168 7.10 7.80 -16.98
CA ARG A 168 5.78 7.74 -16.33
C ARG A 168 4.69 7.24 -17.28
N THR A 169 4.66 7.75 -18.51
CA THR A 169 3.72 7.30 -19.55
C THR A 169 3.93 5.83 -19.91
N ALA A 170 5.18 5.38 -20.02
CA ALA A 170 5.49 3.97 -20.27
C ALA A 170 5.04 3.06 -19.11
N ALA A 171 5.28 3.47 -17.86
CA ALA A 171 4.85 2.73 -16.67
C ALA A 171 3.31 2.63 -16.58
N LEU A 172 2.58 3.71 -16.91
CA LEU A 172 1.13 3.69 -16.91
C LEU A 172 0.57 2.72 -17.98
N ARG A 173 1.15 2.72 -19.19
CA ARG A 173 0.77 1.77 -20.24
C ARG A 173 1.07 0.33 -19.85
N ALA A 174 2.21 0.07 -19.22
CA ALA A 174 2.55 -1.26 -18.72
C ALA A 174 1.55 -1.73 -17.64
N LYS A 175 1.15 -0.83 -16.73
CA LYS A 175 0.12 -1.12 -15.73
C LYS A 175 -1.22 -1.48 -16.37
N GLN A 176 -1.70 -0.67 -17.32
CA GLN A 176 -2.96 -0.92 -18.04
C GLN A 176 -2.92 -2.24 -18.81
N ALA A 177 -1.81 -2.56 -19.47
CA ALA A 177 -1.63 -3.83 -20.17
C ALA A 177 -1.67 -5.03 -19.21
N ALA A 178 -1.08 -4.90 -18.02
CA ALA A 178 -1.12 -5.93 -16.98
C ALA A 178 -2.54 -6.13 -16.43
N GLU A 179 -3.29 -5.05 -16.19
CA GLU A 179 -4.70 -5.11 -15.77
C GLU A 179 -5.57 -5.81 -16.83
N GLN A 180 -5.44 -5.43 -18.10
CA GLN A 180 -6.16 -6.08 -19.21
C GLN A 180 -5.81 -7.57 -19.34
N ALA A 181 -4.54 -7.93 -19.17
CA ALA A 181 -4.11 -9.33 -19.19
C ALA A 181 -4.69 -10.12 -18.01
N ALA A 182 -4.77 -9.51 -16.82
CA ALA A 182 -5.37 -10.13 -15.64
C ALA A 182 -6.89 -10.34 -15.81
N GLU A 183 -7.60 -9.35 -16.36
CA GLU A 183 -9.03 -9.46 -16.65
C GLU A 183 -9.31 -10.55 -17.70
N ALA A 184 -8.53 -10.59 -18.78
CA ALA A 184 -8.65 -11.63 -19.80
C ALA A 184 -8.38 -13.04 -19.23
N ALA A 185 -7.38 -13.18 -18.36
CA ALA A 185 -7.09 -14.43 -17.68
C ALA A 185 -8.22 -14.85 -16.74
N ALA A 186 -8.80 -13.91 -15.98
CA ALA A 186 -9.93 -14.16 -15.10
C ALA A 186 -11.18 -14.60 -15.90
N ALA A 187 -11.49 -13.95 -17.01
CA ALA A 187 -12.59 -14.33 -17.89
C ALA A 187 -12.40 -15.75 -18.45
N LYS A 188 -11.18 -16.09 -18.90
CA LYS A 188 -10.86 -17.45 -19.37
C LYS A 188 -10.99 -18.50 -18.27
N ALA A 189 -10.57 -18.18 -17.04
CA ALA A 189 -10.71 -19.07 -15.90
C ALA A 189 -12.19 -19.32 -15.54
N GLN A 190 -13.03 -18.29 -15.58
CA GLN A 190 -14.48 -18.44 -15.38
C GLN A 190 -15.13 -19.31 -16.45
N GLU A 191 -14.73 -19.15 -17.72
CA GLU A 191 -15.25 -19.97 -18.80
C GLU A 191 -14.85 -21.45 -18.64
N LEU A 192 -13.58 -21.71 -18.31
CA LEU A 192 -13.13 -23.07 -17.99
C LEU A 192 -13.90 -23.66 -16.80
N ALA A 193 -14.17 -22.88 -15.75
CA ALA A 193 -14.97 -23.32 -14.61
C ALA A 193 -16.42 -23.66 -14.99
N ARG A 194 -17.02 -22.92 -15.94
CA ARG A 194 -18.35 -23.25 -16.46
C ARG A 194 -18.34 -24.55 -17.27
N GLN A 195 -17.34 -24.73 -18.12
CA GLN A 195 -17.19 -25.94 -18.92
C GLN A 195 -16.99 -27.18 -18.03
N THR A 196 -16.16 -27.09 -17.00
CA THR A 196 -15.97 -28.18 -16.03
C THR A 196 -17.24 -28.47 -15.24
N ALA A 197 -17.98 -27.43 -14.82
CA ALA A 197 -19.27 -27.61 -14.15
C ALA A 197 -20.33 -28.28 -15.05
N GLN A 198 -20.38 -27.93 -16.33
CA GLN A 198 -21.27 -28.58 -17.31
C GLN A 198 -20.89 -30.05 -17.52
N PHE A 199 -19.60 -30.34 -17.68
CA PHE A 199 -19.12 -31.71 -17.81
C PHE A 199 -19.47 -32.55 -16.57
N ALA A 200 -19.28 -32.00 -15.37
CA ALA A 200 -19.65 -32.67 -14.11
C ALA A 200 -21.15 -32.98 -14.05
N LYS A 201 -22.03 -32.06 -14.47
CA LYS A 201 -23.48 -32.30 -14.55
C LYS A 201 -23.83 -33.45 -15.50
N VAL A 202 -23.19 -33.49 -16.67
CA VAL A 202 -23.40 -34.57 -17.66
C VAL A 202 -22.96 -35.92 -17.08
N GLN A 203 -21.82 -35.97 -16.38
CA GLN A 203 -21.36 -37.20 -15.73
C GLN A 203 -22.29 -37.64 -14.59
N ALA A 204 -22.77 -36.72 -13.76
CA ALA A 204 -23.74 -37.02 -12.71
C ALA A 204 -25.04 -37.61 -13.29
N CYS A 205 -25.55 -37.05 -14.39
CA CYS A 205 -26.73 -37.59 -15.09
C CYS A 205 -26.46 -39.01 -15.64
N LYS A 206 -25.29 -39.26 -16.25
CA LYS A 206 -24.91 -40.60 -16.71
C LYS A 206 -24.90 -41.62 -15.57
N ILE A 207 -24.36 -41.25 -14.40
CA ILE A 207 -24.33 -42.11 -13.20
C ILE A 207 -25.75 -42.36 -12.68
N GLN A 208 -26.61 -41.35 -12.64
CA GLN A 208 -28.01 -41.55 -12.22
C GLN A 208 -28.76 -42.48 -13.18
N VAL A 209 -28.61 -42.29 -14.50
CA VAL A 209 -29.26 -43.15 -15.51
C VAL A 209 -28.75 -44.59 -15.41
N SER A 210 -27.45 -44.81 -15.18
CA SER A 210 -26.90 -46.16 -14.99
C SER A 210 -27.38 -46.80 -13.68
N ALA A 211 -27.48 -46.03 -12.59
CA ALA A 211 -28.03 -46.49 -11.32
C ALA A 211 -29.51 -46.87 -11.43
N ILE A 212 -30.35 -46.05 -12.09
CA ILE A 212 -31.76 -46.35 -12.35
C ILE A 212 -31.89 -47.62 -13.20
N ARG A 213 -31.07 -47.75 -14.26
CA ARG A 213 -31.05 -48.97 -15.09
C ARG A 213 -30.64 -50.20 -14.27
N GLY A 214 -29.65 -50.07 -13.37
CA GLY A 214 -29.24 -51.12 -12.44
C GLY A 214 -30.37 -51.51 -11.47
N GLY A 215 -31.06 -50.52 -10.89
CA GLY A 215 -32.21 -50.72 -10.01
C GLY A 215 -33.39 -51.40 -10.71
N LEU A 216 -33.71 -51.02 -11.96
CA LEU A 216 -34.73 -51.68 -12.77
C LEU A 216 -34.40 -53.16 -13.03
N LYS A 217 -33.14 -53.46 -13.38
CA LYS A 217 -32.67 -54.85 -13.56
C LYS A 217 -32.73 -55.64 -12.24
N ALA A 218 -32.33 -55.02 -11.13
CA ALA A 218 -32.41 -55.61 -9.80
C ALA A 218 -33.87 -55.83 -9.38
N GLY A 219 -34.79 -54.93 -9.71
CA GLY A 219 -36.23 -55.08 -9.47
C GLY A 219 -36.83 -56.25 -10.26
N GLN A 220 -36.47 -56.41 -11.53
CA GLN A 220 -36.85 -57.59 -12.33
C GLN A 220 -36.29 -58.89 -11.74
N ALA A 221 -35.05 -58.86 -11.25
CA ALA A 221 -34.44 -60.00 -10.56
C ALA A 221 -35.11 -60.28 -9.20
N ALA A 222 -35.51 -59.24 -8.46
CA ALA A 222 -36.20 -59.35 -7.18
C ALA A 222 -37.63 -59.86 -7.34
N GLU A 223 -38.34 -59.50 -8.41
CA GLU A 223 -39.66 -60.06 -8.72
C GLU A 223 -39.56 -61.56 -9.06
N SER A 224 -38.53 -61.95 -9.81
CA SER A 224 -38.15 -63.35 -10.04
C SER A 224 -37.84 -64.09 -8.75
N LEU A 225 -37.04 -63.47 -7.86
CA LEU A 225 -36.69 -64.04 -6.56
C LEU A 225 -37.90 -64.14 -5.63
N MET A 226 -38.78 -63.13 -5.57
CA MET A 226 -40.00 -63.15 -4.76
C MET A 226 -40.95 -64.26 -5.20
N LYS A 227 -41.04 -64.55 -6.50
CA LYS A 227 -41.78 -65.72 -7.02
C LYS A 227 -41.14 -67.05 -6.57
N GLN A 228 -39.82 -67.13 -6.48
CA GLN A 228 -39.12 -68.31 -5.94
C GLN A 228 -39.24 -68.41 -4.40
N VAL A 229 -39.13 -67.30 -3.68
CA VAL A 229 -39.20 -67.25 -2.21
C VAL A 229 -40.63 -67.52 -1.70
N ALA A 230 -41.66 -67.09 -2.42
CA ALA A 230 -43.05 -67.46 -2.13
C ALA A 230 -43.29 -68.98 -2.16
N ALA A 231 -42.52 -69.73 -2.96
CA ALA A 231 -42.53 -71.19 -2.98
C ALA A 231 -41.74 -71.83 -1.82
N ILE A 232 -40.83 -71.08 -1.18
CA ILE A 232 -39.91 -71.58 -0.13
C ILE A 232 -40.36 -71.15 1.28
N LEU A 233 -41.31 -70.20 1.39
CA LEU A 233 -41.84 -69.68 2.66
C LEU A 233 -42.26 -70.75 3.72
N PRO A 234 -42.79 -71.93 3.36
CA PRO A 234 -43.11 -72.98 4.34
C PRO A 234 -41.86 -73.57 5.01
N VAL A 235 -40.70 -73.58 4.33
CA VAL A 235 -39.44 -74.19 4.81
C VAL A 235 -38.68 -73.24 5.76
N ALA A 236 -38.86 -71.92 5.60
CA ALA A 236 -38.21 -70.92 6.44
C ALA A 236 -38.76 -70.88 7.89
N ARG A 237 -40.08 -71.09 8.08
CA ARG A 237 -40.68 -71.21 9.43
C ARG A 237 -40.13 -72.40 10.21
N GLN A 238 -39.76 -73.48 9.53
CA GLN A 238 -39.17 -74.67 10.15
C GLN A 238 -37.72 -74.42 10.63
N ARG A 239 -36.98 -73.49 10.00
CA ARG A 239 -35.61 -73.13 10.38
C ARG A 239 -35.53 -72.09 11.52
N GLN A 240 -36.59 -71.31 11.74
CA GLN A 240 -36.63 -70.35 12.85
C GLN A 240 -36.69 -71.06 14.23
N GLY A 241 -37.41 -72.19 14.31
CA GLY A 241 -37.43 -73.02 15.53
C GLY A 241 -36.08 -73.67 15.86
N SER A 242 -35.29 -74.05 14.85
CA SER A 242 -33.97 -74.66 15.07
C SER A 242 -32.91 -73.63 15.49
N LEU A 243 -33.01 -72.38 15.02
CA LEU A 243 -32.15 -71.28 15.47
C LEU A 243 -32.44 -70.89 16.90
N GLN A 244 -33.72 -70.82 17.31
CA GLN A 244 -34.07 -70.51 18.69
C GLN A 244 -33.57 -71.60 19.66
N ASN A 245 -33.68 -72.88 19.27
CA ASN A 245 -33.14 -73.98 20.06
C ASN A 245 -31.61 -73.93 20.17
N ARG A 246 -30.91 -73.57 19.09
CA ARG A 246 -29.44 -73.38 19.13
C ARG A 246 -29.03 -72.21 20.02
N LEU A 247 -29.79 -71.11 19.99
CA LEU A 247 -29.51 -69.93 20.81
C LEU A 247 -29.72 -70.23 22.31
N ASN A 248 -30.78 -70.97 22.65
CA ASN A 248 -31.04 -71.44 24.00
C ASN A 248 -29.96 -72.44 24.48
N GLN A 249 -29.48 -73.32 23.59
CA GLN A 249 -28.37 -74.23 23.90
C GLN A 249 -27.04 -73.49 24.13
N ASP A 250 -26.74 -72.47 23.31
CA ASP A 250 -25.52 -71.65 23.47
C ASP A 250 -25.55 -70.85 24.78
N GLN A 251 -26.71 -70.29 25.15
CA GLN A 251 -26.91 -69.61 26.44
C GLN A 251 -26.69 -70.56 27.62
N ALA A 252 -27.25 -71.77 27.58
CA ALA A 252 -27.05 -72.77 28.64
C ALA A 252 -25.57 -73.18 28.78
N TYR A 253 -24.86 -73.35 27.66
CA TYR A 253 -23.44 -73.68 27.66
C TYR A 253 -22.57 -72.54 28.23
N ARG A 254 -22.88 -71.29 27.86
CA ARG A 254 -22.25 -70.09 28.42
C ARG A 254 -22.40 -70.02 29.94
N GLU A 255 -23.59 -70.29 30.47
CA GLU A 255 -23.84 -70.32 31.92
C GLU A 255 -23.04 -71.42 32.62
N GLN A 256 -22.92 -72.61 32.00
CA GLN A 256 -22.11 -73.70 32.55
C GLN A 256 -20.63 -73.32 32.68
N ILE A 257 -20.06 -72.64 31.69
CA ILE A 257 -18.67 -72.15 31.74
C ILE A 257 -18.49 -71.18 32.90
N VAL A 258 -19.37 -70.20 33.06
CA VAL A 258 -19.30 -69.22 34.16
C VAL A 258 -19.36 -69.92 35.51
N ASN A 259 -20.30 -70.86 35.68
CA ASN A 259 -20.43 -71.59 36.94
C ASN A 259 -19.18 -72.41 37.26
N THR A 260 -18.54 -72.99 36.24
CA THR A 260 -17.28 -73.73 36.39
C THR A 260 -16.14 -72.80 36.81
N MET A 261 -16.01 -71.62 36.18
CA MET A 261 -15.02 -70.61 36.55
C MET A 261 -15.22 -70.09 37.97
N VAL A 262 -16.47 -69.75 38.34
CA VAL A 262 -16.81 -69.29 39.69
C VAL A 262 -16.49 -70.38 40.73
N SER A 263 -16.75 -71.65 40.43
CA SER A 263 -16.39 -72.77 41.30
C SER A 263 -14.86 -72.89 41.48
N GLY A 264 -14.09 -72.77 40.40
CA GLY A 264 -12.63 -72.76 40.45
C GLY A 264 -12.06 -71.59 41.25
N ILE A 265 -12.63 -70.39 41.09
CA ILE A 265 -12.28 -69.20 41.89
C ILE A 265 -12.60 -69.45 43.37
N ASN A 266 -13.78 -69.99 43.67
CA ASN A 266 -14.19 -70.31 45.05
C ASN A 266 -13.26 -71.29 45.74
N ALA A 267 -12.76 -72.30 45.01
CA ALA A 267 -11.84 -73.31 45.54
C ALA A 267 -10.47 -72.71 45.90
N ASN A 268 -10.04 -71.64 45.22
CA ASN A 268 -8.70 -71.06 45.36
C ASN A 268 -8.69 -69.70 46.09
N LYS A 269 -9.85 -69.19 46.49
CA LYS A 269 -10.03 -67.84 47.06
C LYS A 269 -9.25 -67.56 48.35
N TYR A 270 -8.81 -68.61 49.07
CA TYR A 270 -8.03 -68.48 50.30
C TYR A 270 -6.51 -68.49 50.05
N VAL A 271 -6.08 -68.82 48.82
CA VAL A 271 -4.66 -68.87 48.44
C VAL A 271 -4.24 -67.55 47.77
N ILE A 272 -5.15 -66.91 47.04
CA ILE A 272 -4.89 -65.67 46.29
C ILE A 272 -5.92 -64.62 46.72
N PRO A 273 -5.56 -63.61 47.52
CA PRO A 273 -6.48 -62.58 48.02
C PRO A 273 -7.29 -61.88 46.91
N GLU A 274 -6.70 -61.70 45.73
CA GLU A 274 -7.30 -61.08 44.55
C GLU A 274 -8.49 -61.87 44.00
N MET A 275 -8.53 -63.20 44.20
CA MET A 275 -9.64 -64.04 43.76
C MET A 275 -10.95 -63.74 44.50
N ASN A 276 -10.91 -63.26 45.75
CA ASN A 276 -12.12 -62.84 46.46
C ASN A 276 -12.78 -61.62 45.81
N ARG A 277 -11.98 -60.70 45.26
CA ARG A 277 -12.48 -59.51 44.57
C ARG A 277 -13.10 -59.88 43.23
N ILE A 278 -12.44 -60.74 42.46
CA ILE A 278 -12.96 -61.27 41.19
C ILE A 278 -14.28 -62.02 41.45
N GLN A 279 -14.36 -62.82 42.51
CA GLN A 279 -15.58 -63.51 42.90
C GLN A 279 -16.71 -62.53 43.23
N ALA A 280 -16.45 -61.49 44.02
CA ALA A 280 -17.44 -60.49 44.37
C ALA A 280 -18.00 -59.77 43.13
N ASN A 281 -17.12 -59.42 42.19
CA ASN A 281 -17.51 -58.80 40.92
C ASN A 281 -18.32 -59.75 40.03
N LEU A 282 -17.92 -61.02 39.91
CA LEU A 282 -18.63 -62.01 39.11
C LEU A 282 -19.92 -62.52 39.75
N ASN A 283 -20.19 -62.24 41.03
CA ASN A 283 -21.49 -62.58 41.63
C ASN A 283 -22.62 -61.62 41.22
N HIS A 284 -22.29 -60.46 40.64
CA HIS A 284 -23.30 -59.53 40.12
C HIS A 284 -23.75 -59.94 38.70
N PRO A 285 -25.06 -60.16 38.43
CA PRO A 285 -25.54 -60.64 37.13
C PRO A 285 -25.13 -59.75 35.93
N ALA A 286 -25.15 -58.43 36.13
CA ALA A 286 -24.76 -57.48 35.08
C ALA A 286 -23.26 -57.58 34.71
N ASN A 287 -22.42 -57.94 35.68
CA ASN A 287 -21.00 -58.10 35.46
C ASN A 287 -20.67 -59.44 34.80
N ARG A 288 -21.45 -60.50 35.10
CA ARG A 288 -21.37 -61.78 34.37
C ARG A 288 -21.62 -61.60 32.88
N SER A 289 -22.68 -60.88 32.51
CA SER A 289 -22.98 -60.66 31.09
C SER A 289 -21.86 -59.91 30.37
N LYS A 290 -21.36 -58.82 30.97
CA LYS A 290 -20.23 -58.06 30.42
C LYS A 290 -18.97 -58.90 30.29
N PHE A 291 -18.67 -59.70 31.31
CA PHE A 291 -17.52 -60.62 31.29
C PHE A 291 -17.63 -61.62 30.14
N MET A 292 -18.83 -62.15 29.88
CA MET A 292 -19.07 -63.10 28.79
C MET A 292 -18.98 -62.46 27.42
N ASP A 293 -19.45 -61.23 27.26
CA ASP A 293 -19.32 -60.49 26.00
C ASP A 293 -17.85 -60.23 25.67
N ILE A 294 -17.02 -59.97 26.68
CA ILE A 294 -15.56 -59.83 26.52
C ILE A 294 -14.93 -61.19 26.20
N LEU A 295 -15.19 -62.21 27.01
CA LEU A 295 -14.57 -63.54 26.87
C LEU A 295 -14.88 -64.20 25.52
N PHE A 296 -16.10 -63.99 24.99
CA PHE A 296 -16.55 -64.53 23.71
C PHE A 296 -16.61 -63.48 22.60
N SER A 297 -15.99 -62.31 22.80
CA SER A 297 -15.89 -61.31 21.74
C SER A 297 -15.12 -61.91 20.55
N PRO A 298 -15.57 -61.70 19.30
CA PRO A 298 -14.81 -62.10 18.12
C PRO A 298 -13.38 -61.57 18.10
N THR A 299 -13.16 -60.44 18.80
CA THR A 299 -11.84 -59.81 18.91
C THR A 299 -10.91 -60.49 19.90
N MET A 300 -11.40 -61.32 20.84
CA MET A 300 -10.56 -61.94 21.89
C MET A 300 -10.05 -63.34 21.54
N ILE A 301 -10.65 -64.02 20.56
CA ILE A 301 -10.38 -65.44 20.28
C ILE A 301 -9.14 -65.65 19.40
N CYS A 302 -8.62 -64.60 18.76
CA CYS A 302 -7.45 -64.68 17.89
C CYS A 302 -6.44 -63.58 18.23
N GLU A 303 -5.28 -63.97 18.77
CA GLU A 303 -4.02 -63.20 18.81
C GLU A 303 -3.84 -62.06 19.84
N ASN A 304 -4.84 -61.74 20.68
CA ASN A 304 -4.66 -60.68 21.67
C ASN A 304 -3.83 -61.10 22.89
N SER A 305 -3.00 -60.18 23.38
CA SER A 305 -2.16 -60.40 24.55
C SER A 305 -2.99 -60.40 25.85
N ILE A 306 -2.46 -61.01 26.92
CA ILE A 306 -3.08 -60.92 28.26
C ILE A 306 -3.36 -59.46 28.67
N ALA A 307 -2.55 -58.51 28.20
CA ALA A 307 -2.74 -57.08 28.45
C ALA A 307 -3.97 -56.50 27.75
N ASP A 308 -4.34 -57.00 26.57
CA ASP A 308 -5.54 -56.54 25.86
C ASP A 308 -6.81 -57.05 26.55
N PHE A 309 -6.76 -58.28 27.08
CA PHE A 309 -7.81 -58.82 27.93
C PHE A 309 -7.99 -58.01 29.21
N ASP A 310 -6.89 -57.66 29.87
CA ASP A 310 -6.90 -56.85 31.09
C ASP A 310 -7.48 -55.45 30.82
N ASN A 311 -7.03 -54.78 29.75
CA ASN A 311 -7.57 -53.48 29.33
C ASN A 311 -9.09 -53.54 29.04
N ALA A 312 -9.58 -54.62 28.43
CA ALA A 312 -11.01 -54.79 28.18
C ALA A 312 -11.81 -54.97 29.48
N LEU A 313 -11.25 -55.67 30.47
CA LEU A 313 -11.85 -55.80 31.81
C LEU A 313 -11.89 -54.45 32.55
N ILE A 314 -10.83 -53.65 32.45
CA ILE A 314 -10.76 -52.30 33.04
C ILE A 314 -11.81 -51.39 32.39
N GLN A 315 -11.89 -51.36 31.05
CA GLN A 315 -12.87 -50.55 30.32
C GLN A 315 -14.32 -50.92 30.66
N ALA A 316 -14.59 -52.20 30.93
CA ALA A 316 -15.90 -52.67 31.34
C ALA A 316 -16.23 -52.42 32.83
N GLY A 317 -15.27 -51.89 33.60
CA GLY A 317 -15.37 -51.65 35.04
C GLY A 317 -15.32 -52.94 35.88
N LEU A 318 -14.74 -54.01 35.34
CA LEU A 318 -14.61 -55.33 35.99
C LEU A 318 -13.27 -55.49 36.71
N ALA A 319 -12.25 -54.73 36.30
CA ALA A 319 -10.94 -54.63 36.92
C ALA A 319 -10.63 -53.15 37.29
N PRO A 320 -9.79 -52.89 38.31
CA PRO A 320 -9.34 -51.54 38.68
C PRO A 320 -8.50 -50.85 37.61
#